data_AF-A0A126PFD8-F1
#
_entry.id   AF-A0A126PFD8-F1
#
_cell.length_a   1.000
_cell.length_b   1.000
_cell.length_c   1.000
_cell.angle_alpha   90.00
_cell.angle_beta   90.00
_cell.angle_gamma   90.00
#
_symmetry.space_group_name_H-M   'P 1'
#
loop_
_entity.id
_entity.type
_entity.pdbx_description
1 polymer ?
#
loop_
_entity_poly.entity_id
_entity_poly.type
_entity_poly.pdbx_seq_one_letter_code
_entity_poly.pdbx_strand_id
1 'polypeptide(L)'
;MATRHGINPKTVAKWRSRTTTADAPMGPKPASAVITAEEEAIAVAFRQHTQLPLDDCRYALQETIPHLSRSALHRLFQRHGLSRLPGPEPAEKKKKFKD
;
A
#
# COMPACT_ATOMS: atom_id res chain seq x y z
N MET A 1 18.99 38.08 -15.14
CA MET A 1 19.23 36.82 -14.41
C MET A 1 19.29 35.61 -15.33
N ALA A 2 18.28 35.33 -16.15
CA ALA A 2 18.31 34.19 -17.09
C ALA A 2 19.54 34.22 -18.03
N THR A 3 19.76 35.34 -18.72
CA THR A 3 20.91 35.53 -19.63
C THR A 3 22.26 35.54 -18.91
N ARG A 4 22.31 35.99 -17.65
CA ARG A 4 23.54 36.07 -16.85
C ARG A 4 24.01 34.70 -16.37
N HIS A 5 23.09 33.76 -16.17
CA HIS A 5 23.37 32.44 -15.62
C HIS A 5 23.14 31.30 -16.61
N GLY A 6 22.76 31.60 -17.87
CA GLY A 6 22.47 30.58 -18.89
C GLY A 6 21.29 29.66 -18.55
N ILE A 7 20.35 30.13 -17.72
CA ILE A 7 19.22 29.31 -17.23
C ILE A 7 17.96 29.64 -18.02
N ASN A 8 17.12 28.63 -18.28
CA ASN A 8 15.83 28.79 -18.93
C ASN A 8 14.99 29.90 -18.23
N PRO A 9 14.50 30.91 -18.97
CA PRO A 9 13.64 31.97 -18.42
C PRO A 9 12.42 31.44 -17.65
N LYS A 10 11.85 30.29 -18.05
CA LYS A 10 10.72 29.63 -17.36
C LYS A 10 11.09 29.20 -15.94
N THR A 11 12.34 28.77 -15.73
CA THR A 11 12.85 28.38 -14.41
C THR A 11 12.95 29.59 -13.49
N VAL A 12 13.44 30.72 -14.02
CA VAL A 12 13.54 31.99 -13.27
C VAL A 12 12.14 32.51 -12.90
N ALA A 13 11.17 32.43 -13.83
CA ALA A 13 9.79 32.79 -13.56
C ALA A 13 9.17 31.91 -12.46
N LYS A 14 9.35 30.58 -12.55
CA LYS A 14 8.88 29.61 -11.54
C LYS A 14 9.51 29.85 -10.16
N TRP A 15 10.79 30.21 -10.08
CA TRP A 15 11.44 30.50 -8.81
C TRP A 15 10.93 31.79 -8.18
N ARG A 16 10.71 32.85 -8.98
CA ARG A 16 10.14 34.12 -8.49
C ARG A 16 8.71 33.97 -7.99
N SER A 17 7.94 33.03 -8.55
CA SER A 17 6.55 32.79 -8.16
C SER A 17 6.38 31.85 -6.95
N ARG A 18 7.46 31.22 -6.46
CA ARG A 18 7.39 30.29 -5.33
C ARG A 18 7.44 31.04 -4.01
N THR A 19 6.53 30.70 -3.09
CA THR A 19 6.49 31.25 -1.73
C THR A 19 7.59 30.68 -0.83
N THR A 20 8.07 29.47 -1.12
CA THR A 20 9.09 28.77 -0.33
C THR A 20 10.26 28.32 -1.21
N THR A 21 11.45 28.38 -0.65
CA THR A 21 12.70 27.88 -1.29
C THR A 21 13.01 26.44 -0.90
N ALA A 22 12.27 25.87 0.06
CA ALA A 22 12.44 24.49 0.50
C ALA A 22 12.20 23.51 -0.65
N ASP A 23 13.01 22.46 -0.70
CA ASP A 23 12.81 21.39 -1.67
C ASP A 23 11.55 20.60 -1.32
N ALA A 24 10.67 20.44 -2.30
CA ALA A 24 9.43 19.71 -2.15
C ALA A 24 9.64 18.28 -2.65
N PRO A 25 8.99 17.27 -2.05
CA PRO A 25 9.09 15.90 -2.53
C PRO A 25 8.73 15.85 -4.02
N MET A 26 9.70 15.45 -4.83
CA MET A 26 9.54 15.31 -6.26
C MET A 26 8.98 13.92 -6.57
N GLY A 27 7.85 13.87 -7.26
CA GLY A 27 7.25 12.60 -7.72
C GLY A 27 5.73 12.63 -7.70
N PRO A 28 5.08 11.66 -8.35
CA PRO A 28 3.64 11.47 -8.21
C PRO A 28 3.32 11.16 -6.75
N LYS A 29 2.34 11.88 -6.20
CA LYS A 29 1.72 11.45 -4.95
C LYS A 29 1.17 10.04 -5.17
N PRO A 30 1.32 9.10 -4.23
CA PRO A 30 0.80 7.75 -4.40
C PRO A 30 -0.72 7.81 -4.58
N ALA A 31 -1.16 7.83 -5.83
CA ALA A 31 -2.57 7.83 -6.22
C ALA A 31 -3.01 6.38 -6.29
N SER A 32 -3.42 5.84 -5.16
CA SER A 32 -4.00 4.51 -5.16
C SER A 32 -4.85 4.29 -3.95
N ALA A 33 -6.09 4.71 -4.07
CA ALA A 33 -7.14 4.30 -3.16
C ALA A 33 -8.45 4.31 -3.95
N VAL A 34 -8.65 3.27 -4.78
CA VAL A 34 -10.00 2.85 -5.20
C VAL A 34 -10.83 2.45 -3.96
N ILE A 35 -10.15 2.24 -2.83
CA ILE A 35 -10.66 1.86 -1.52
C ILE A 35 -10.63 3.08 -0.60
N THR A 36 -11.73 3.35 0.11
CA THR A 36 -11.76 4.41 1.13
C THR A 36 -10.99 3.98 2.39
N ALA A 37 -10.63 4.93 3.25
CA ALA A 37 -9.94 4.61 4.51
C ALA A 37 -10.76 3.66 5.41
N GLU A 38 -12.09 3.76 5.35
CA GLU A 38 -13.02 2.92 6.11
C GLU A 38 -13.04 1.48 5.56
N GLU A 39 -13.17 1.34 4.25
CA GLU A 39 -13.10 0.06 3.54
C GLU A 39 -11.77 -0.67 3.78
N GLU A 40 -10.67 0.10 3.82
CA GLU A 40 -9.35 -0.41 4.14
C GLU A 40 -9.27 -0.95 5.57
N ALA A 41 -9.81 -0.22 6.55
CA ALA A 41 -9.83 -0.66 7.94
C ALA A 41 -10.62 -1.97 8.10
N ILE A 42 -11.78 -2.09 7.43
CA ILE A 42 -12.60 -3.30 7.44
C ILE A 42 -11.81 -4.49 6.87
N ALA A 43 -11.20 -4.33 5.69
CA ALA A 43 -10.45 -5.42 5.06
C ALA A 43 -9.24 -5.87 5.89
N VAL A 44 -8.52 -4.92 6.49
CA VAL A 44 -7.37 -5.18 7.37
C VAL A 44 -7.80 -5.92 8.63
N ALA A 45 -8.84 -5.46 9.32
CA ALA A 45 -9.37 -6.11 10.52
C ALA A 45 -9.88 -7.51 10.19
N PHE A 46 -10.65 -7.65 9.10
CA PHE A 46 -11.17 -8.94 8.64
C PHE A 46 -10.06 -9.98 8.46
N ARG A 47 -8.96 -9.62 7.77
CA ARG A 47 -7.85 -10.55 7.54
C ARG A 47 -7.07 -10.89 8.80
N GLN A 48 -6.92 -9.95 9.74
CA GLN A 48 -6.29 -10.23 11.03
C GLN A 48 -7.09 -11.23 11.87
N HIS A 49 -8.42 -11.15 11.85
CA HIS A 49 -9.28 -12.03 12.63
C HIS A 49 -9.49 -13.40 12.00
N THR A 50 -9.69 -13.46 10.69
CA THR A 50 -10.09 -14.70 10.00
C THR A 50 -8.91 -15.51 9.49
N GLN A 51 -7.74 -14.87 9.30
CA GLN A 51 -6.54 -15.48 8.71
C GLN A 51 -6.83 -16.22 7.39
N LEU A 52 -7.87 -15.80 6.66
CA LEU A 52 -8.25 -16.43 5.41
C LEU A 52 -7.25 -16.13 4.28
N PRO A 53 -7.15 -17.02 3.28
CA PRO A 53 -6.47 -16.74 2.03
C PRO A 53 -7.03 -15.49 1.33
N LEU A 54 -6.23 -14.92 0.41
CA LEU A 54 -6.57 -13.68 -0.29
C LEU A 54 -7.93 -13.74 -1.02
N ASP A 55 -8.18 -14.84 -1.73
CA ASP A 55 -9.38 -15.00 -2.55
C ASP A 55 -10.63 -15.22 -1.69
N ASP A 56 -10.51 -15.92 -0.57
CA ASP A 56 -11.61 -16.10 0.40
C ASP A 56 -11.95 -14.79 1.12
N CYS A 57 -10.92 -14.01 1.49
CA CYS A 57 -11.12 -12.65 1.99
C CYS A 57 -11.87 -11.77 0.98
N ARG A 58 -11.54 -11.88 -0.31
CA ARG A 58 -12.21 -11.12 -1.35
C ARG A 58 -13.67 -11.54 -1.51
N TYR A 59 -13.95 -12.84 -1.46
CA TYR A 59 -15.31 -13.36 -1.57
C TYR A 59 -16.18 -12.87 -0.41
N ALA A 60 -15.69 -12.96 0.83
CA ALA A 60 -16.40 -12.49 2.01
C ALA A 60 -16.64 -10.96 2.01
N LEU A 61 -15.70 -10.18 1.48
CA LEU A 61 -15.80 -8.72 1.42
C LEU A 61 -16.54 -8.21 0.18
N GLN A 62 -16.90 -9.08 -0.77
CA GLN A 62 -17.54 -8.68 -2.02
C GLN A 62 -18.94 -8.07 -1.80
N GLU A 63 -19.66 -8.56 -0.79
CA GLU A 63 -20.99 -8.04 -0.43
C GLU A 63 -20.93 -6.61 0.13
N THR A 64 -19.83 -6.28 0.84
CA THR A 64 -19.64 -4.97 1.47
C THR A 64 -18.93 -3.99 0.55
N ILE A 65 -18.01 -4.46 -0.30
CA ILE A 65 -17.14 -3.64 -1.15
C ILE A 65 -17.10 -4.25 -2.56
N PRO A 66 -18.11 -4.00 -3.41
CA PRO A 66 -18.25 -4.67 -4.71
C PRO A 66 -17.18 -4.26 -5.73
N HIS A 67 -16.59 -3.06 -5.60
CA HIS A 67 -15.50 -2.55 -6.45
C HIS A 67 -14.11 -3.09 -6.04
N LEU A 68 -14.03 -3.98 -5.05
CA LEU A 68 -12.78 -4.54 -4.56
C LEU A 68 -12.14 -5.50 -5.58
N SER A 69 -11.10 -5.02 -6.26
CA SER A 69 -10.29 -5.89 -7.13
C SER A 69 -9.28 -6.72 -6.32
N ARG A 70 -8.99 -7.93 -6.80
CA ARG A 70 -7.97 -8.82 -6.22
C ARG A 70 -6.61 -8.11 -6.06
N SER A 71 -6.18 -7.35 -7.06
CA SER A 71 -4.92 -6.63 -7.05
C SER A 71 -4.89 -5.49 -6.01
N ALA A 72 -6.01 -4.77 -5.85
CA ALA A 72 -6.13 -3.75 -4.81
C ALA A 72 -6.03 -4.37 -3.42
N LEU A 73 -6.75 -5.48 -3.19
CA LEU A 73 -6.72 -6.20 -1.92
C LEU A 73 -5.33 -6.77 -1.60
N HIS A 74 -4.66 -7.36 -2.59
CA HIS A 74 -3.29 -7.87 -2.43
C HIS A 74 -2.31 -6.76 -2.05
N ARG A 75 -2.34 -5.62 -2.76
CA ARG A 75 -1.47 -4.47 -2.47
C ARG A 75 -1.77 -3.85 -1.10
N LEU A 76 -3.04 -3.80 -0.71
CA LEU A 76 -3.47 -3.33 0.60
C LEU A 76 -2.87 -4.20 1.70
N PHE A 77 -3.00 -5.53 1.59
CA PHE A 77 -2.39 -6.44 2.56
C PHE A 77 -0.87 -6.41 2.55
N GLN A 78 -0.24 -6.23 1.39
CA GLN A 78 1.21 -6.04 1.29
C GLN A 78 1.67 -4.78 2.03
N ARG A 79 0.94 -3.67 1.88
CA ARG A 79 1.23 -2.40 2.57
C ARG A 79 1.09 -2.52 4.09
N HIS A 80 0.14 -3.34 4.56
CA HIS A 80 -0.09 -3.61 5.99
C HIS A 80 0.72 -4.77 6.57
N GLY A 81 1.61 -5.39 5.79
CA GLY A 81 2.40 -6.53 6.27
C GLY A 81 1.59 -7.82 6.49
N LEU A 82 0.33 -7.84 6.08
CA LEU A 82 -0.59 -8.99 6.23
C LEU A 82 -0.51 -9.98 5.07
N SER A 83 0.43 -9.81 4.14
CA SER A 83 0.54 -10.65 2.95
C SER A 83 0.77 -12.12 3.26
N ARG A 84 1.60 -12.42 4.27
CA ARG A 84 1.87 -13.78 4.75
C ARG A 84 0.93 -14.12 5.90
N LEU A 85 0.20 -15.23 5.79
CA LEU A 85 -0.47 -15.81 6.95
C LEU A 85 0.60 -16.22 7.98
N PRO A 86 0.32 -16.11 9.29
CA PRO A 86 1.17 -16.76 10.28
C PRO A 86 1.24 -18.25 9.92
N GLY A 87 2.46 -18.77 9.81
CA GLY A 87 2.64 -20.20 9.59
C GLY A 87 1.99 -20.98 10.73
N PRO A 88 1.62 -22.25 10.52
CA PRO A 88 1.23 -23.11 11.63
C PRO A 88 2.29 -23.01 12.72
N GLU A 89 1.87 -22.87 13.98
CA GLU A 89 2.73 -22.99 15.16
C GLU A 89 3.74 -24.12 14.93
N PRO A 90 5.04 -23.92 15.21
CA PRO A 90 6.05 -24.90 14.88
C PRO A 90 5.67 -26.22 15.55
N ALA A 91 5.22 -27.19 14.73
CA ALA A 91 4.87 -28.51 15.22
C ALA A 91 6.07 -29.05 15.99
N GLU A 92 5.86 -29.36 17.27
CA GLU A 92 6.89 -29.92 18.13
C GLU A 92 7.63 -31.02 17.37
N LYS A 93 8.97 -30.95 17.37
CA LYS A 93 9.86 -31.82 16.59
C LYS A 93 9.40 -33.27 16.76
N LYS A 94 8.77 -33.83 15.72
CA LYS A 94 8.33 -35.23 15.71
C LYS A 94 9.56 -36.09 16.00
N LYS A 95 9.57 -36.75 17.17
CA LYS A 95 10.66 -37.67 17.55
C LYS A 95 10.73 -38.76 16.48
N LYS A 96 11.93 -38.96 15.92
CA LYS A 96 12.17 -40.03 14.94
C LYS A 96 11.80 -41.37 15.58
N PHE A 97 10.99 -42.14 14.87
CA PHE A 97 10.72 -43.54 15.22
C PHE A 97 12.05 -44.30 15.20
N LYS A 98 12.31 -45.06 16.25
CA LYS A 98 13.55 -45.80 16.45
C LYS A 98 13.30 -47.23 15.96
N ASP A 99 14.19 -47.71 15.09
CA ASP A 99 14.20 -49.07 14.53
C ASP A 99 14.42 -50.12 15.63
#